data_AF-A0A8J3VIU7-F1
#
_entry.id   AF-A0A8J3VIU7-F1
#
_cell.length_a   1.000
_cell.length_b   1.000
_cell.length_c   1.000
_cell.angle_alpha   90.00
_cell.angle_beta   90.00
_cell.angle_gamma   90.00
#
_symmetry.space_group_name_H-M   'P 1'
#
loop_
_entity.id
_entity.type
_entity.pdbx_description
1 polymer ?
#
loop_
_entity_poly.entity_id
_entity_poly.type
_entity_poly.pdbx_seq_one_letter_code
_entity_poly.pdbx_strand_id
1 'polypeptide(L)'
;MKALAGVLLVAAFVGGLNFVITYQVLAKWWRSEVGRTMMAFAMCETAVLGLSVLVMAFGDFWGREALGLLAFLGFTTVSWWRWLVLLKAQLPKGEPHS
;
A
#
# COMPACT_ATOMS: atom_id res chain seq x y z
N MET A 1 -25.21 -4.03 8.37
CA MET A 1 -23.79 -4.44 8.38
C MET A 1 -23.15 -4.42 7.00
N LYS A 2 -23.70 -5.08 5.97
CA LYS A 2 -23.13 -5.11 4.60
C LYS A 2 -22.96 -3.73 3.95
N ALA A 3 -23.96 -2.86 4.04
CA ALA A 3 -23.89 -1.50 3.48
C ALA A 3 -22.80 -0.62 4.14
N LEU A 4 -22.68 -0.69 5.47
CA LEU A 4 -21.63 0.03 6.21
C LEU A 4 -20.23 -0.42 5.77
N ALA A 5 -20.01 -1.74 5.63
CA ALA A 5 -18.74 -2.28 5.16
C ALA A 5 -18.39 -1.77 3.76
N GLY A 6 -19.37 -1.69 2.84
CA GLY A 6 -19.17 -1.15 1.49
C GLY A 6 -18.80 0.34 1.50
N VAL A 7 -19.48 1.15 2.32
CA VAL A 7 -19.16 2.59 2.47
C VAL A 7 -17.75 2.78 3.02
N LEU A 8 -17.37 2.03 4.06
CA LEU A 8 -16.03 2.11 4.64
C LEU A 8 -14.95 1.68 3.64
N LEU A 9 -15.23 0.65 2.84
CA LEU A 9 -14.31 0.19 1.79
C LEU A 9 -14.08 1.27 0.73
N VAL A 10 -15.14 1.89 0.23
CA VAL A 10 -15.05 2.97 -0.77
C VAL A 10 -14.33 4.18 -0.17
N ALA A 11 -14.64 4.55 1.07
CA ALA A 11 -13.97 5.65 1.76
C ALA A 11 -12.47 5.38 1.93
N ALA A 12 -12.09 4.15 2.32
CA ALA A 12 -10.69 3.75 2.43
C ALA A 12 -9.97 3.81 1.07
N PHE A 13 -10.61 3.33 0.00
CA PHE A 13 -10.05 3.39 -1.36
C PHE A 13 -9.82 4.84 -1.82
N VAL A 14 -10.80 5.72 -1.62
CA VAL A 14 -10.69 7.14 -1.96
C VAL A 14 -9.60 7.82 -1.11
N GLY A 15 -9.51 7.50 0.17
CA GLY A 15 -8.44 7.98 1.04
C GLY A 15 -7.05 7.55 0.57
N GLY A 16 -6.90 6.28 0.19
CA GLY A 16 -5.67 5.74 -0.40
C GLY A 16 -5.28 6.42 -1.70
N LEU A 17 -6.23 6.59 -2.63
CA LEU A 17 -6.01 7.34 -3.87
C LEU A 17 -5.57 8.78 -3.60
N ASN A 18 -6.26 9.47 -2.68
CA ASN A 18 -5.91 10.83 -2.31
C ASN A 18 -4.48 10.90 -1.75
N PHE A 19 -4.10 9.97 -0.87
CA PHE A 19 -2.73 9.88 -0.36
C PHE A 19 -1.73 9.64 -1.50
N VAL A 20 -1.95 8.65 -2.36
CA VAL A 20 -1.05 8.32 -3.47
C VAL A 20 -0.87 9.53 -4.39
N ILE A 21 -1.95 10.20 -4.78
CA ILE A 21 -1.91 11.37 -5.67
C ILE A 21 -1.19 12.55 -5.00
N THR A 22 -1.58 12.90 -3.77
CA THR A 22 -0.98 14.03 -3.06
C THR A 22 0.48 13.79 -2.74
N TYR A 23 0.84 12.59 -2.29
CA TYR A 23 2.22 12.21 -1.99
C TYR A 23 3.08 12.14 -3.25
N GLN A 24 2.53 11.63 -4.36
CA GLN A 24 3.20 11.62 -5.67
C GLN A 24 3.60 13.03 -6.13
N VAL A 25 2.71 14.01 -5.95
CA VAL A 25 2.90 15.38 -6.47
C VAL A 25 3.67 16.26 -5.52
N LEU A 26 3.39 16.20 -4.22
CA LEU A 26 3.90 17.16 -3.23
C LEU A 26 5.21 16.71 -2.59
N ALA A 27 5.44 15.40 -2.46
CA ALA A 27 6.63 14.87 -1.82
C ALA A 27 7.67 14.43 -2.84
N LYS A 28 8.95 14.72 -2.57
CA LYS A 28 10.08 14.12 -3.31
C LYS A 28 10.36 12.70 -2.80
N TRP A 29 9.31 11.88 -2.74
CA TRP A 29 9.32 10.55 -2.13
C TRP A 29 10.37 9.62 -2.72
N TRP A 30 10.70 9.80 -4.01
CA TRP A 30 11.72 9.03 -4.71
C TRP A 30 13.15 9.26 -4.18
N ARG A 31 13.39 10.34 -3.43
CA ARG A 31 14.74 10.68 -2.93
C ARG A 31 15.18 9.86 -1.72
N SER A 32 14.26 9.39 -0.89
CA SER A 32 14.59 8.61 0.32
C SER A 32 14.17 7.15 0.16
N GLU A 33 14.87 6.24 0.82
CA GLU A 33 14.47 4.82 0.85
C GLU A 33 13.13 4.65 1.58
N VAL A 34 12.91 5.40 2.66
CA VAL A 34 11.64 5.43 3.41
C VAL A 34 10.48 5.97 2.56
N GLY A 35 10.69 7.05 1.79
CA GLY A 35 9.65 7.61 0.93
C GLY A 35 9.25 6.65 -0.19
N ARG A 36 10.24 5.95 -0.78
CA ARG A 36 9.99 4.91 -1.79
C ARG A 36 9.18 3.74 -1.24
N THR A 37 9.51 3.23 -0.05
CA THR A 37 8.75 2.13 0.55
C THR A 37 7.35 2.56 0.99
N MET A 38 7.20 3.79 1.50
CA MET A 38 5.90 4.34 1.88
C MET A 38 4.97 4.51 0.68
N MET A 39 5.48 5.07 -0.43
CA MET A 39 4.72 5.21 -1.67
C MET A 39 4.36 3.85 -2.28
N ALA A 40 5.32 2.92 -2.35
CA ALA A 40 5.07 1.56 -2.84
C ALA A 40 3.99 0.85 -2.02
N PHE A 41 4.04 0.99 -0.69
CA PHE A 41 3.07 0.38 0.21
C PHE A 41 1.67 0.95 -0.01
N ALA A 42 1.55 2.28 -0.07
CA ALA A 42 0.27 2.95 -0.32
C ALA A 42 -0.33 2.59 -1.68
N MET A 43 0.49 2.46 -2.73
CA MET A 43 0.03 2.00 -4.03
C MET A 43 -0.51 0.56 -3.99
N CYS A 44 0.20 -0.37 -3.34
CA CYS A 44 -0.26 -1.75 -3.18
C CYS A 44 -1.56 -1.82 -2.37
N GLU A 45 -1.63 -1.12 -1.24
CA GLU A 45 -2.84 -1.03 -0.42
C GLU A 45 -4.03 -0.49 -1.22
N THR A 46 -3.82 0.63 -1.94
CA THR A 46 -4.86 1.25 -2.78
C THR A 46 -5.30 0.33 -3.91
N ALA A 47 -4.39 -0.45 -4.51
CA ALA A 47 -4.73 -1.44 -5.53
C ALA A 47 -5.58 -2.59 -4.98
N VAL A 48 -5.26 -3.10 -3.78
CA VAL A 48 -6.07 -4.14 -3.10
C VAL A 48 -7.47 -3.62 -2.77
N LEU A 49 -7.55 -2.39 -2.25
CA LEU A 49 -8.84 -1.73 -1.98
C LEU A 49 -9.63 -1.52 -3.27
N GLY A 50 -8.97 -1.06 -4.34
CA GLY A 50 -9.57 -0.88 -5.66
C GLY A 50 -10.12 -2.19 -6.23
N LEU A 51 -9.36 -3.28 -6.13
CA LEU A 51 -9.83 -4.61 -6.53
C LEU A 51 -11.08 -5.03 -5.74
N SER A 52 -11.11 -4.75 -4.44
CA SER A 52 -12.27 -5.05 -3.58
C SER A 52 -13.49 -4.21 -3.96
N VAL A 53 -13.30 -2.93 -4.29
CA VAL A 53 -14.36 -2.04 -4.79
C VAL A 53 -14.88 -2.54 -6.14
N LEU A 54 -14.00 -2.98 -7.04
CA LEU A 54 -14.39 -3.56 -8.34
C LEU A 54 -15.22 -4.83 -8.16
N VAL A 55 -14.80 -5.74 -7.27
CA VAL A 55 -15.58 -6.94 -6.94
C VAL A 55 -16.93 -6.59 -6.33
N MET A 56 -16.99 -5.55 -5.49
CA MET A 56 -18.25 -5.09 -4.91
C MET A 56 -19.19 -4.50 -5.98
N ALA A 57 -18.66 -3.78 -6.97
CA ALA A 57 -19.46 -3.09 -7.99
C ALA A 57 -19.89 -4.00 -9.14
N PHE A 58 -19.01 -4.91 -9.57
CA PHE A 58 -19.19 -5.73 -10.77
C PHE A 58 -19.35 -7.23 -10.49
N GLY A 59 -19.20 -7.65 -9.23
CA GLY A 59 -19.23 -9.06 -8.85
C GLY A 59 -17.95 -9.78 -9.25
N ASP A 60 -18.09 -11.04 -9.69
CA ASP A 60 -16.97 -11.84 -10.16
C ASP A 60 -16.66 -11.51 -11.62
N PHE A 61 -15.39 -11.32 -11.95
CA PHE A 61 -14.98 -10.95 -13.30
C PHE A 61 -13.71 -11.68 -13.71
N TRP A 62 -13.53 -11.82 -15.03
CA TRP A 62 -12.40 -12.57 -15.56
C TRP A 62 -11.08 -11.87 -15.21
N GLY A 63 -10.17 -12.61 -14.56
CA GLY A 63 -8.89 -12.08 -14.09
C GLY A 63 -8.87 -11.63 -12.63
N ARG A 64 -9.98 -11.70 -11.89
CA ARG A 64 -10.00 -11.39 -10.45
C ARG A 64 -8.96 -12.19 -9.65
N GLU A 65 -8.86 -13.49 -9.88
CA GLU A 65 -7.89 -14.34 -9.17
C GLU A 65 -6.44 -13.95 -9.50
N ALA A 66 -6.15 -13.71 -10.77
CA ALA A 66 -4.83 -13.28 -11.21
C ALA A 66 -4.45 -11.91 -10.62
N LEU A 67 -5.37 -10.93 -10.65
CA LEU A 67 -5.16 -9.62 -10.05
C LEU A 67 -5.04 -9.71 -8.53
N GLY A 68 -5.82 -10.57 -7.88
CA GLY A 68 -5.74 -10.83 -6.45
C GLY A 68 -4.39 -11.43 -6.06
N LEU A 69 -3.90 -12.40 -6.83
CA LEU A 69 -2.59 -13.01 -6.63
C LEU A 69 -1.47 -11.98 -6.84
N LEU A 70 -1.53 -11.18 -7.90
CA LEU A 70 -0.57 -10.12 -8.17
C LEU A 70 -0.56 -9.06 -7.06
N ALA A 71 -1.73 -8.64 -6.60
CA ALA A 71 -1.87 -7.68 -5.51
C ALA A 71 -1.32 -8.25 -4.19
N PHE A 72 -1.59 -9.53 -3.90
CA PHE A 72 -1.06 -10.22 -2.73
C PHE A 72 0.46 -10.37 -2.75
N LEU A 73 1.03 -10.78 -3.89
CA LEU A 73 2.47 -10.88 -4.08
C LEU A 73 3.13 -9.50 -3.94
N GLY A 74 2.60 -8.49 -4.62
CA GLY A 74 3.09 -7.11 -4.52
C GLY A 74 3.05 -6.58 -3.08
N PHE A 75 1.92 -6.75 -2.39
CA PHE A 75 1.76 -6.32 -1.00
C PHE A 75 2.76 -7.03 -0.07
N THR A 76 2.93 -8.35 -0.23
CA THR A 76 3.89 -9.15 0.56
C THR A 76 5.32 -8.69 0.32
N THR A 77 5.73 -8.54 -0.95
CA THR A 77 7.08 -8.08 -1.31
C THR A 77 7.37 -6.69 -0.77
N VAL A 78 6.44 -5.75 -0.90
CA VAL A 78 6.62 -4.39 -0.40
C VAL A 78 6.63 -4.36 1.14
N SER A 79 5.83 -5.18 1.81
CA SER A 79 5.83 -5.31 3.27
C SER A 79 7.18 -5.80 3.78
N TRP A 80 7.78 -6.79 3.12
CA TRP A 80 9.11 -7.28 3.46
C TRP A 80 10.19 -6.22 3.24
N TRP A 81 10.14 -5.53 2.11
CA TRP A 81 11.07 -4.44 1.82
C TRP A 81 10.95 -3.31 2.85
N ARG A 82 9.73 -2.89 3.19
CA ARG A 82 9.47 -1.88 4.23
C ARG A 82 10.03 -2.31 5.57
N TRP A 83 9.85 -3.59 5.96
CA TRP A 83 10.40 -4.11 7.21
C TRP A 83 11.93 -4.00 7.24
N LEU A 84 12.61 -4.41 6.18
CA LEU A 84 14.07 -4.30 6.09
C LEU A 84 14.57 -2.85 6.18
N VAL A 85 13.86 -1.91 5.54
CA VAL A 85 14.19 -0.48 5.61
C VAL A 85 14.01 0.07 7.02
N LEU A 86 12.94 -0.31 7.71
CA LEU A 86 12.69 0.10 9.08
C LEU A 86 13.75 -0.47 10.05
N LEU A 87 14.13 -1.75 9.89
CA LEU A 87 15.22 -2.34 10.68
C LEU A 87 16.52 -1.55 10.50
N LYS A 88 16.91 -1.22 9.26
CA LYS A 88 18.10 -0.41 8.99
C LYS A 88 18.03 0.99 9.59
N ALA A 89 16.83 1.56 9.68
CA ALA A 89 16.62 2.90 10.22
C ALA A 89 16.61 2.93 11.76
N GLN A 90 16.16 1.85 12.39
CA GLN A 90 15.99 1.76 13.85
C GLN A 90 17.14 1.06 14.57
N LEU A 91 17.94 0.23 13.87
CA LEU A 91 19.12 -0.39 14.47
C LEU A 91 20.17 0.70 14.76
N PRO A 92 20.74 0.75 15.98
CA PRO A 92 21.79 1.70 16.32
C PRO A 92 22.94 1.56 15.34
N LYS A 93 23.29 2.64 14.64
CA LYS A 93 24.52 2.70 13.85
C LYS A 93 25.67 2.89 14.82
N GLY A 94 26.06 1.81 15.51
CA GLY A 94 27.22 1.73 16.40
C GLY A 94 27.42 2.97 17.26
N GLU A 95 26.73 3.07 18.40
CA GLU A 95 27.27 3.88 19.47
C GLU A 95 28.65 3.30 19.81
N PRO A 96 29.76 4.06 19.66
CA PRO A 96 31.02 3.60 20.21
C PRO A 96 30.79 3.50 21.72
N HIS A 97 30.88 2.29 22.26
CA HIS A 97 31.00 2.08 23.69
C HIS A 97 32.30 2.79 24.13
N SER A 98 32.17 4.04 24.53
CA SER A 98 33.19 4.83 25.21
C SER A 98 33.27 4.43 26.67
#